data_AF-A0A5B7X8P4-F1
#
_entry.id   AF-A0A5B7X8P4-F1
#
_cell.length_a   1.000
_cell.length_b   1.000
_cell.length_c   1.000
_cell.angle_alpha   90.00
_cell.angle_beta   90.00
_cell.angle_gamma   90.00
#
_symmetry.space_group_name_H-M   'P 1'
#
loop_
_entity.id
_entity.type
_entity.pdbx_description
1 polymer ?
#
loop_
_entity_poly.entity_id
_entity_poly.type
_entity_poly.pdbx_seq_one_letter_code
_entity_poly.pdbx_strand_id
1 'polypeptide(L)'
;MNIFRILSSNDGSINEPNVSSFLAYLLDPGEDHGISGLLLQEILNDITGANKSFLDKIQYSNRITDLSKYSGYTINILPELSVNIEKQGKRRRRDIDIIVEIIDNKKNELLYSICLENKISDSSIIRDGLQLEEELLGLQNYYLESDLKPEIYFVYLTPTPSEISRDSFEKLNYDKKYHLYWDNHENSVFNKLLKIFNDEKQGLIDPINNQSSYLIKSFLSFIKTQFKSYIEEKREKLEKKNYGKPVIDLLKDFAATLDPSKVYEIDFLKNEFSDYVLEKTGIELIHSTRNVHISLSIVNEKNRGHYNVKRPDDDRKNIFFYSDDSRKRLRLFNPDFYTEVEVFYKGEDGIESVKAKEITWPDVKL
;
A
#
# COMPACT_ATOMS: atom_id res chain seq x y z
N MET A 1 9.19 12.85 17.68
CA MET A 1 7.75 12.54 17.68
C MET A 1 7.32 12.45 16.23
N ASN A 2 6.73 11.32 15.78
CA ASN A 2 6.33 11.16 14.38
C ASN A 2 4.81 11.42 14.27
N ILE A 3 4.42 12.51 13.60
CA ILE A 3 3.03 12.94 13.50
C ILE A 3 2.16 11.91 12.77
N PHE A 4 2.67 11.31 11.69
CA PHE A 4 1.95 10.28 10.94
C PHE A 4 1.62 9.08 11.83
N ARG A 5 2.60 8.64 12.65
CA ARG A 5 2.37 7.55 13.59
C ARG A 5 1.32 7.89 14.63
N ILE A 6 1.33 9.10 15.18
CA ILE A 6 0.33 9.54 16.16
C ILE A 6 -1.07 9.57 15.54
N LEU A 7 -1.19 10.18 14.37
CA LEU A 7 -2.46 10.26 13.64
C LEU A 7 -3.01 8.87 13.30
N SER A 8 -2.13 7.90 13.03
CA SER A 8 -2.49 6.50 12.73
C SER A 8 -2.81 5.62 13.95
N SER A 9 -2.69 6.13 15.19
CA SER A 9 -2.66 5.29 16.41
C SER A 9 -4.03 4.95 17.00
N ASN A 10 -5.07 5.73 16.75
CA ASN A 10 -6.40 5.53 17.36
C ASN A 10 -7.45 5.26 16.26
N ASP A 11 -8.64 5.87 16.32
CA ASP A 11 -9.68 5.71 15.29
C ASP A 11 -9.29 6.31 13.93
N GLY A 12 -8.26 7.17 13.90
CA GLY A 12 -7.61 7.60 12.66
C GLY A 12 -6.65 6.51 12.20
N SER A 13 -6.99 5.78 11.15
CA SER A 13 -5.98 5.08 10.36
C SER A 13 -5.51 6.03 9.28
N ILE A 14 -4.22 6.29 9.17
CA ILE A 14 -3.68 6.86 7.94
C ILE A 14 -3.87 5.78 6.86
N ASN A 15 -4.82 6.03 5.97
CA ASN A 15 -5.17 5.16 4.86
C ASN A 15 -4.55 5.67 3.54
N GLU A 16 -4.75 4.93 2.45
CA GLU A 16 -4.31 5.32 1.12
C GLU A 16 -4.66 6.79 0.79
N PRO A 17 -5.93 7.27 0.93
CA PRO A 17 -6.30 8.67 0.71
C PRO A 17 -5.44 9.69 1.47
N ASN A 18 -5.14 9.44 2.75
CA ASN A 18 -4.30 10.34 3.54
C ASN A 18 -2.85 10.38 3.03
N VAL A 19 -2.32 9.23 2.58
CA VAL A 19 -0.96 9.15 2.02
C VAL A 19 -0.92 9.79 0.63
N SER A 20 -1.94 9.56 -0.21
CA SER A 20 -2.11 10.20 -1.53
C SER A 20 -2.19 11.73 -1.36
N SER A 21 -2.96 12.22 -0.39
CA SER A 21 -3.05 13.65 -0.08
C SER A 21 -1.70 14.24 0.33
N PHE A 22 -0.93 13.54 1.17
CA PHE A 22 0.39 14.03 1.58
C PHE A 22 1.41 13.97 0.43
N LEU A 23 1.34 12.97 -0.44
CA LEU A 23 2.15 12.91 -1.65
C LEU A 23 1.78 14.04 -2.62
N ALA A 24 0.49 14.29 -2.85
CA ALA A 24 0.01 15.39 -3.66
C ALA A 24 0.57 16.73 -3.17
N TYR A 25 0.52 16.97 -1.85
CA TYR A 25 1.15 18.14 -1.23
C TYR A 25 2.65 18.22 -1.53
N LEU A 26 3.41 17.12 -1.50
CA LEU A 26 4.85 17.13 -1.80
C LEU A 26 5.20 17.26 -3.29
N LEU A 27 4.25 16.94 -4.18
CA LEU A 27 4.42 17.05 -5.63
C LEU A 27 4.08 18.45 -6.16
N ASP A 28 3.35 19.26 -5.39
CA ASP A 28 2.90 20.58 -5.80
C ASP A 28 4.00 21.65 -5.62
N PRO A 29 4.61 22.17 -6.70
CA PRO A 29 5.65 23.18 -6.57
C PRO A 29 5.17 24.53 -5.99
N GLY A 30 3.86 24.74 -5.90
CA GLY A 30 3.21 25.91 -5.31
C GLY A 30 3.02 25.83 -3.79
N GLU A 31 3.12 24.64 -3.20
CA GLU A 31 2.89 24.40 -1.78
C GLU A 31 4.12 24.71 -0.89
N ASP A 32 3.88 25.00 0.39
CA ASP A 32 4.93 25.42 1.34
C ASP A 32 5.63 24.24 2.03
N HIS A 33 6.19 23.32 1.25
CA HIS A 33 6.98 22.18 1.74
C HIS A 33 8.48 22.33 1.54
N GLY A 34 8.93 23.45 0.93
CA GLY A 34 10.35 23.80 0.85
C GLY A 34 11.20 22.95 -0.11
N ILE A 35 10.62 22.01 -0.86
CA ILE A 35 11.33 21.24 -1.91
C ILE A 35 10.87 21.59 -3.34
N SER A 36 9.97 22.58 -3.48
CA SER A 36 9.44 23.06 -4.78
C SER A 36 9.10 21.90 -5.74
N GLY A 37 9.49 21.98 -7.02
CA GLY A 37 9.24 20.91 -8.00
C GLY A 37 10.20 19.72 -7.95
N LEU A 38 11.12 19.64 -6.97
CA LEU A 38 12.24 18.68 -7.01
C LEU A 38 11.77 17.22 -6.96
N LEU A 39 10.79 16.87 -6.11
CA LEU A 39 10.28 15.50 -6.03
C LEU A 39 9.61 15.09 -7.34
N LEU A 40 8.77 15.97 -7.90
CA LEU A 40 8.12 15.73 -9.18
C LEU A 40 9.14 15.53 -10.29
N GLN A 41 10.16 16.40 -10.37
CA GLN A 41 11.25 16.27 -11.35
C GLN A 41 12.00 14.93 -11.21
N GLU A 42 12.32 14.51 -9.99
CA GLU A 42 12.98 13.22 -9.75
C GLU A 42 12.12 12.02 -10.20
N ILE A 43 10.79 12.10 -10.07
CA ILE A 43 9.88 11.06 -10.56
C ILE A 43 9.79 11.09 -12.09
N LEU A 44 9.60 12.28 -12.68
CA LEU A 44 9.48 12.42 -14.13
C LEU A 44 10.79 12.06 -14.85
N ASN A 45 11.95 12.35 -14.24
CA ASN A 45 13.25 11.94 -14.78
C ASN A 45 13.35 10.41 -14.93
N ASP A 46 12.81 9.64 -13.99
CA ASP A 46 12.78 8.17 -14.10
C ASP A 46 11.94 7.70 -15.30
N ILE A 47 10.79 8.35 -15.54
CA ILE A 47 9.92 8.07 -16.69
C ILE A 47 10.69 8.30 -18.00
N THR A 48 11.41 9.42 -18.10
CA THR A 48 12.27 9.71 -19.27
C THR A 48 13.50 8.80 -19.37
N GLY A 49 13.97 8.27 -18.23
CA GLY A 49 15.04 7.27 -18.17
C GLY A 49 14.60 5.92 -18.75
N ALA A 50 13.34 5.54 -18.54
CA ALA A 50 12.76 4.32 -19.11
C ALA A 50 12.54 4.46 -20.63
N ASN A 51 12.12 5.63 -21.11
CA ASN A 51 12.05 5.94 -22.52
C ASN A 51 12.36 7.41 -22.80
N LYS A 52 13.45 7.67 -23.52
CA LYS A 52 13.93 9.03 -23.81
C LYS A 52 12.96 9.88 -24.62
N SER A 53 12.04 9.27 -25.37
CA SER A 53 11.03 10.01 -26.13
C SER A 53 9.86 10.51 -25.27
N PHE A 54 9.74 10.06 -24.02
CA PHE A 54 8.66 10.46 -23.14
C PHE A 54 8.87 11.88 -22.61
N LEU A 55 7.80 12.66 -22.44
CA LEU A 55 7.84 14.00 -21.85
C LEU A 55 8.79 14.99 -22.59
N ASP A 56 8.99 14.79 -23.90
CA ASP A 56 9.93 15.55 -24.73
C ASP A 56 9.75 17.08 -24.70
N LYS A 57 8.50 17.57 -24.59
CA LYS A 57 8.17 19.00 -24.54
C LYS A 57 8.64 19.71 -23.26
N ILE A 58 9.02 18.96 -22.22
CA ILE A 58 9.53 19.49 -20.94
C ILE A 58 10.96 19.03 -20.63
N GLN A 59 11.67 18.49 -21.63
CA GLN A 59 13.07 18.10 -21.49
C GLN A 59 14.04 19.16 -22.01
N TYR A 60 15.14 19.36 -21.28
CA TYR A 60 16.32 20.06 -21.76
C TYR A 60 17.57 19.24 -21.43
N SER A 61 18.38 18.93 -22.43
CA SER A 61 19.61 18.12 -22.26
C SER A 61 19.37 16.75 -21.58
N ASN A 62 18.29 16.05 -21.96
CA ASN A 62 17.85 14.76 -21.40
C ASN A 62 17.53 14.81 -19.89
N ARG A 63 17.07 15.95 -19.41
CA ARG A 63 16.58 16.14 -18.04
C ARG A 63 15.29 16.92 -18.06
N ILE A 64 14.39 16.62 -17.14
CA ILE A 64 13.21 17.43 -16.91
C ILE A 64 13.65 18.85 -16.52
N THR A 65 13.06 19.83 -17.19
CA THR A 65 13.30 21.26 -16.94
C THR A 65 12.83 21.68 -15.54
N ASP A 66 13.16 22.91 -15.14
CA ASP A 66 12.56 23.50 -13.95
C ASP A 66 11.03 23.49 -14.03
N LEU A 67 10.38 22.92 -12.99
CA LEU A 67 8.92 22.88 -12.80
C LEU A 67 8.52 23.66 -11.54
N SER A 68 9.40 24.51 -11.01
CA SER A 68 9.07 25.41 -9.90
C SER A 68 7.95 26.38 -10.26
N LYS A 69 7.39 27.06 -9.25
CA LYS A 69 6.36 28.10 -9.41
C LYS A 69 6.78 29.30 -10.28
N TYR A 70 8.07 29.45 -10.57
CA TYR A 70 8.62 30.51 -11.42
C TYR A 70 8.98 30.01 -12.83
N SER A 71 8.68 28.75 -13.14
CA SER A 71 8.97 28.15 -14.43
C SER A 71 8.04 28.63 -15.54
N GLY A 72 8.32 28.21 -16.77
CA GLY A 72 7.44 28.41 -17.93
C GLY A 72 6.21 27.50 -17.95
N TYR A 73 6.01 26.68 -16.91
CA TYR A 73 4.94 25.70 -16.82
C TYR A 73 4.09 25.94 -15.58
N THR A 74 2.79 25.67 -15.71
CA THR A 74 1.88 25.56 -14.56
C THR A 74 1.67 24.09 -14.26
N ILE A 75 1.82 23.73 -13.00
CA ILE A 75 1.58 22.38 -12.48
C ILE A 75 0.30 22.41 -11.67
N ASN A 76 -0.72 21.66 -12.07
CA ASN A 76 -1.91 21.47 -11.23
C ASN A 76 -1.87 20.06 -10.64
N ILE A 77 -2.03 19.97 -9.32
CA ILE A 77 -2.18 18.71 -8.61
C ILE A 77 -3.65 18.53 -8.23
N LEU A 78 -4.28 17.47 -8.74
CA LEU A 78 -5.67 17.14 -8.49
C LEU A 78 -5.73 15.82 -7.69
N PRO A 79 -5.86 15.87 -6.35
CA PRO A 79 -6.09 14.68 -5.56
C PRO A 79 -7.53 14.16 -5.74
N GLU A 80 -7.71 12.85 -5.70
CA GLU A 80 -9.02 12.17 -5.69
C GLU A 80 -9.92 12.54 -6.89
N LEU A 81 -9.37 12.53 -8.11
CA LEU A 81 -10.14 12.85 -9.31
C LEU A 81 -11.12 11.72 -9.66
N SER A 82 -12.41 12.03 -9.60
CA SER A 82 -13.46 11.11 -10.03
C SER A 82 -13.67 11.12 -11.54
N VAL A 83 -13.46 9.97 -12.16
CA VAL A 83 -13.68 9.73 -13.58
C VAL A 83 -14.81 8.73 -13.81
N ASN A 84 -15.35 8.73 -15.03
CA ASN A 84 -16.50 7.91 -15.38
C ASN A 84 -16.19 7.03 -16.58
N ILE A 85 -16.60 5.77 -16.49
CA ILE A 85 -16.58 4.84 -17.62
C ILE A 85 -17.99 4.41 -17.95
N GLU A 86 -18.29 4.29 -19.24
CA GLU A 86 -19.52 3.66 -19.72
C GLU A 86 -19.23 2.19 -20.03
N LYS A 87 -19.92 1.30 -19.33
CA LYS A 87 -19.84 -0.16 -19.56
C LYS A 87 -21.25 -0.69 -19.68
N GLN A 88 -21.60 -1.23 -20.86
CA GLN A 88 -22.93 -1.79 -21.15
C GLN A 88 -24.09 -0.81 -20.85
N GLY A 89 -23.92 0.47 -21.18
CA GLY A 89 -24.93 1.51 -20.94
C GLY A 89 -25.10 1.94 -19.48
N LYS A 90 -24.25 1.44 -18.56
CA LYS A 90 -24.18 1.92 -17.17
C LYS A 90 -22.90 2.71 -16.95
N ARG A 91 -23.06 3.88 -16.33
CA ARG A 91 -21.95 4.74 -15.89
C ARG A 91 -21.39 4.19 -14.58
N ARG A 92 -20.12 3.81 -14.56
CA ARG A 92 -19.38 3.40 -13.35
C ARG A 92 -18.37 4.49 -13.02
N ARG A 93 -18.32 4.87 -11.74
CA ARG A 93 -17.35 5.83 -11.21
C ARG A 93 -16.06 5.11 -10.81
N ARG A 94 -14.94 5.76 -11.07
CA ARG A 94 -13.60 5.42 -10.60
C ARG A 94 -12.99 6.69 -10.01
N ASP A 95 -12.19 6.54 -8.97
CA ASP A 95 -11.50 7.65 -8.33
C ASP A 95 -10.01 7.40 -8.50
N ILE A 96 -9.30 8.36 -9.08
CA ILE A 96 -7.85 8.32 -9.29
C ILE A 96 -7.20 9.07 -8.13
N ASP A 97 -6.19 8.46 -7.49
CA ASP A 97 -5.53 9.02 -6.31
C ASP A 97 -4.96 10.42 -6.53
N ILE A 98 -4.12 10.60 -7.56
CA ILE A 98 -3.52 11.90 -7.89
C ILE A 98 -3.39 12.06 -9.40
N ILE A 99 -3.77 13.23 -9.91
CA ILE A 99 -3.46 13.67 -11.27
C ILE A 99 -2.50 14.86 -11.20
N VAL A 100 -1.45 14.81 -12.01
CA VAL A 100 -0.53 15.94 -12.23
C VAL A 100 -0.70 16.43 -13.65
N GLU A 101 -1.19 17.66 -13.80
CA GLU A 101 -1.33 18.33 -15.09
C GLU A 101 -0.17 19.28 -15.31
N ILE A 102 0.43 19.24 -16.50
CA ILE A 102 1.52 20.14 -16.89
C ILE A 102 1.06 20.99 -18.07
N ILE A 103 0.97 22.30 -17.84
CA ILE A 103 0.47 23.29 -18.80
C ILE A 103 1.62 24.19 -19.25
N ASP A 104 1.78 24.37 -20.56
CA ASP A 104 2.70 25.36 -21.13
C ASP A 104 2.10 26.76 -21.02
N ASN A 105 2.70 27.64 -20.23
CA ASN A 105 2.16 28.98 -19.99
C ASN A 105 2.19 29.88 -21.23
N LYS A 106 3.10 29.62 -22.18
CA LYS A 106 3.21 30.43 -23.41
C LYS A 106 2.11 30.09 -24.41
N LYS A 107 1.76 28.81 -24.49
CA LYS A 107 0.74 28.31 -25.42
C LYS A 107 -0.64 28.17 -24.78
N ASN A 108 -0.71 28.22 -23.45
CA ASN A 108 -1.89 27.86 -22.68
C ASN A 108 -2.43 26.48 -23.08
N GLU A 109 -1.52 25.52 -23.25
CA GLU A 109 -1.78 24.16 -23.75
C GLU A 109 -1.51 23.16 -22.62
N LEU A 110 -2.48 22.30 -22.30
CA LEU A 110 -2.27 21.16 -21.42
C LEU A 110 -1.45 20.09 -22.16
N LEU A 111 -0.18 19.95 -21.79
CA LEU A 111 0.76 19.06 -22.47
C LEU A 111 0.60 17.62 -22.00
N TYR A 112 0.61 17.43 -20.67
CA TYR A 112 0.71 16.12 -20.03
C TYR A 112 -0.30 16.00 -18.90
N SER A 113 -0.81 14.79 -18.72
CA SER A 113 -1.56 14.37 -17.54
C SER A 113 -0.93 13.10 -17.00
N ILE A 114 -0.29 13.20 -15.83
CA ILE A 114 0.32 12.07 -15.15
C ILE A 114 -0.65 11.57 -14.07
N CYS A 115 -1.21 10.39 -14.30
CA CYS A 115 -2.02 9.65 -13.36
C CYS A 115 -1.12 8.89 -12.38
N LEU A 116 -1.34 9.05 -11.08
CA LEU A 116 -0.69 8.25 -10.05
C LEU A 116 -1.78 7.47 -9.32
N GLU A 117 -1.65 6.14 -9.34
CA GLU A 117 -2.44 5.23 -8.50
C GLU A 117 -1.55 4.73 -7.36
N ASN A 118 -1.99 4.91 -6.11
CA ASN A 118 -1.18 4.70 -4.92
C ASN A 118 -1.69 3.52 -4.07
N LYS A 119 -0.81 2.55 -3.83
CA LYS A 119 -1.01 1.46 -2.90
C LYS A 119 0.04 1.51 -1.80
N ILE A 120 -0.40 1.64 -0.55
CA ILE A 120 0.48 1.63 0.64
C ILE A 120 0.65 0.22 1.23
N SER A 121 -0.10 -0.75 0.72
CA SER A 121 0.08 -2.17 1.02
C SER A 121 -0.25 -3.04 -0.19
N ASP A 122 0.37 -4.22 -0.31
CA ASP A 122 -0.03 -5.21 -1.33
C ASP A 122 -1.47 -5.73 -1.12
N SER A 123 -2.10 -5.36 0.00
CA SER A 123 -3.49 -5.68 0.35
C SER A 123 -4.50 -4.97 -0.49
N SER A 124 -4.19 -3.73 -0.83
CA SER A 124 -5.11 -2.87 -1.56
C SER A 124 -5.00 -3.05 -3.06
N ILE A 125 -4.15 -3.98 -3.53
CA ILE A 125 -4.02 -4.31 -4.95
C ILE A 125 -5.16 -5.24 -5.36
N ILE A 126 -6.07 -4.73 -6.19
CA ILE A 126 -7.18 -5.51 -6.75
C ILE A 126 -6.62 -6.49 -7.79
N ARG A 127 -6.78 -7.79 -7.51
CA ARG A 127 -6.15 -8.86 -8.33
C ARG A 127 -6.80 -9.08 -9.69
N ASP A 128 -8.04 -8.62 -9.91
CA ASP A 128 -8.70 -8.72 -11.22
C ASP A 128 -7.96 -7.92 -12.32
N GLY A 129 -7.12 -6.96 -11.92
CA GLY A 129 -6.26 -6.16 -12.80
C GLY A 129 -7.02 -5.14 -13.65
N LEU A 130 -8.35 -5.03 -13.49
CA LEU A 130 -9.17 -4.14 -14.31
C LEU A 130 -9.15 -2.71 -13.80
N GLN A 131 -8.74 -2.48 -12.54
CA GLN A 131 -8.76 -1.15 -11.92
C GLN A 131 -7.98 -0.12 -12.75
N LEU A 132 -6.73 -0.41 -13.08
CA LEU A 132 -5.83 0.52 -13.79
C LEU A 132 -6.33 0.84 -15.20
N GLU A 133 -6.87 -0.16 -15.90
CA GLU A 133 -7.43 0.00 -17.25
C GLU A 133 -8.71 0.86 -17.21
N GLU A 134 -9.58 0.62 -16.23
CA GLU A 134 -10.81 1.38 -16.02
C GLU A 134 -10.52 2.85 -15.65
N GLU A 135 -9.48 3.11 -14.85
CA GLU A 135 -9.02 4.47 -14.51
C GLU A 135 -8.44 5.19 -15.74
N LEU A 136 -7.58 4.52 -16.50
CA LEU A 136 -7.01 5.08 -17.73
C LEU A 136 -8.11 5.45 -18.74
N LEU A 137 -9.07 4.55 -18.97
CA LEU A 137 -10.21 4.80 -19.85
C LEU A 137 -11.08 5.95 -19.35
N GLY A 138 -11.35 6.00 -18.04
CA GLY A 138 -12.12 7.07 -17.42
C GLY A 138 -11.44 8.43 -17.59
N LEU A 139 -10.11 8.49 -17.43
CA LEU A 139 -9.33 9.70 -17.62
C LEU A 139 -9.30 10.17 -19.08
N GLN A 140 -9.19 9.23 -20.03
CA GLN A 140 -9.29 9.54 -21.46
C GLN A 140 -10.66 10.16 -21.80
N ASN A 141 -11.74 9.62 -21.26
CA ASN A 141 -13.09 10.17 -21.44
C ASN A 141 -13.21 11.57 -20.81
N TYR A 142 -12.67 11.76 -19.60
CA TYR A 142 -12.68 13.05 -18.89
C TYR A 142 -12.07 14.18 -19.73
N TYR A 143 -10.91 13.94 -20.35
CA TYR A 143 -10.29 14.95 -21.21
C TYR A 143 -11.00 15.12 -22.55
N LEU A 144 -11.52 14.03 -23.12
CA LEU A 144 -12.29 14.09 -24.37
C LEU A 144 -13.57 14.93 -24.22
N GLU A 145 -14.28 14.80 -23.09
CA GLU A 145 -15.46 15.62 -22.77
C GLU A 145 -15.13 17.12 -22.70
N SER A 146 -13.88 17.46 -22.36
CA SER A 146 -13.39 18.83 -22.24
C SER A 146 -12.70 19.34 -23.52
N ASP A 147 -12.72 18.58 -24.62
CA ASP A 147 -11.97 18.83 -25.87
C ASP A 147 -10.46 19.04 -25.65
N LEU A 148 -9.91 18.39 -24.63
CA LEU A 148 -8.49 18.36 -24.31
C LEU A 148 -7.88 17.03 -24.75
N LYS A 149 -6.62 17.07 -25.20
CA LYS A 149 -5.89 15.87 -25.66
C LYS A 149 -4.46 15.85 -25.11
N PRO A 150 -4.28 15.87 -23.77
CA PRO A 150 -2.96 15.72 -23.19
C PRO A 150 -2.38 14.35 -23.49
N GLU A 151 -1.06 14.26 -23.45
CA GLU A 151 -0.41 12.97 -23.41
C GLU A 151 -0.48 12.40 -21.99
N ILE A 152 -1.13 11.24 -21.85
CA ILE A 152 -1.38 10.60 -20.56
C ILE A 152 -0.23 9.66 -20.21
N TYR A 153 0.23 9.76 -18.97
CA TYR A 153 1.19 8.83 -18.35
C TYR A 153 0.56 8.20 -17.13
N PHE A 154 0.83 6.92 -16.91
CA PHE A 154 0.28 6.17 -15.79
C PHE A 154 1.40 5.70 -14.87
N VAL A 155 1.43 6.19 -13.64
CA VAL A 155 2.39 5.82 -12.61
C VAL A 155 1.68 4.95 -11.59
N TYR A 156 2.14 3.72 -11.42
CA TYR A 156 1.64 2.84 -10.39
C TYR A 156 2.60 2.84 -9.21
N LEU A 157 2.18 3.40 -8.08
CA LEU A 157 2.98 3.53 -6.87
C LEU A 157 2.61 2.43 -5.87
N THR A 158 3.55 1.54 -5.57
CA THR A 158 3.32 0.38 -4.69
C THR A 158 4.33 0.33 -3.54
N PRO A 159 4.12 -0.46 -2.48
CA PRO A 159 4.95 -0.37 -1.28
C PRO A 159 6.41 -0.73 -1.54
N THR A 160 6.61 -1.91 -2.13
CA THR A 160 7.90 -2.51 -2.44
C THR A 160 7.72 -3.45 -3.63
N PRO A 161 8.79 -3.83 -4.35
CA PRO A 161 8.69 -4.82 -5.42
C PRO A 161 8.10 -6.14 -4.92
N SER A 162 7.01 -6.59 -5.52
CA SER A 162 6.36 -7.86 -5.22
C SER A 162 5.75 -8.48 -6.48
N GLU A 163 5.51 -9.78 -6.44
CA GLU A 163 4.85 -10.48 -7.55
C GLU A 163 3.44 -9.96 -7.77
N ILE A 164 2.69 -9.69 -6.69
CA ILE A 164 1.32 -9.17 -6.75
C ILE A 164 1.30 -7.79 -7.46
N SER A 165 2.20 -6.89 -7.09
CA SER A 165 2.27 -5.56 -7.69
C SER A 165 2.71 -5.61 -9.16
N ARG A 166 3.73 -6.43 -9.46
CA ARG A 166 4.21 -6.63 -10.84
C ARG A 166 3.12 -7.21 -11.73
N ASP A 167 2.42 -8.25 -11.29
CA ASP A 167 1.38 -8.90 -12.09
C ASP A 167 0.21 -7.95 -12.36
N SER A 168 -0.18 -7.14 -11.37
CA SER A 168 -1.18 -6.08 -11.57
C SER A 168 -0.72 -5.03 -12.60
N PHE A 169 0.53 -4.57 -12.46
CA PHE A 169 1.11 -3.58 -13.37
C PHE A 169 1.24 -4.08 -14.82
N GLU A 170 1.62 -5.34 -15.01
CA GLU A 170 1.80 -5.92 -16.34
C GLU A 170 0.47 -6.18 -17.06
N LYS A 171 -0.63 -6.40 -16.34
CA LYS A 171 -1.96 -6.51 -16.93
C LYS A 171 -2.43 -5.24 -17.63
N LEU A 172 -1.96 -4.06 -17.20
CA LEU A 172 -2.26 -2.81 -17.90
C LEU A 172 -1.51 -2.77 -19.25
N ASN A 173 -2.22 -3.04 -20.34
CA ASN A 173 -1.64 -2.95 -21.69
C ASN A 173 -1.59 -1.49 -22.18
N TYR A 174 -0.59 -0.74 -21.71
CA TYR A 174 -0.39 0.66 -22.07
C TYR A 174 1.10 1.00 -22.11
N ASP A 175 1.55 1.70 -23.15
CA ASP A 175 2.98 1.97 -23.36
C ASP A 175 3.55 3.02 -22.40
N LYS A 176 2.74 4.02 -22.02
CA LYS A 176 3.17 5.17 -21.21
C LYS A 176 2.89 4.91 -19.72
N LYS A 177 3.32 3.74 -19.25
CA LYS A 177 3.18 3.32 -17.85
C LYS A 177 4.55 3.23 -17.16
N TYR A 178 4.58 3.50 -15.86
CA TYR A 178 5.79 3.44 -15.04
C TYR A 178 5.47 2.89 -13.65
N HIS A 179 6.31 1.98 -13.14
CA HIS A 179 6.13 1.37 -11.81
C HIS A 179 7.08 2.04 -10.82
N LEU A 180 6.50 2.74 -9.84
CA LEU A 180 7.22 3.42 -8.77
C LEU A 180 6.99 2.69 -7.44
N TYR A 181 7.96 2.79 -6.54
CA TYR A 181 7.87 2.15 -5.22
C TYR A 181 7.94 3.18 -4.09
N TRP A 182 7.32 2.87 -2.95
CA TRP A 182 7.52 3.65 -1.74
C TRP A 182 8.91 3.44 -1.16
N ASP A 183 9.39 2.19 -1.08
CA ASP A 183 10.68 1.82 -0.48
C ASP A 183 11.30 0.54 -1.10
N ASN A 184 12.50 0.16 -0.65
CA ASN A 184 13.22 -1.08 -0.99
C ASN A 184 13.47 -1.31 -2.50
N HIS A 185 13.53 -0.22 -3.27
CA HIS A 185 13.88 -0.25 -4.69
C HIS A 185 14.67 1.02 -5.03
N GLU A 186 15.54 0.95 -6.04
CA GLU A 186 16.29 2.12 -6.52
C GLU A 186 15.35 3.27 -6.93
N ASN A 187 14.33 2.94 -7.72
CA ASN A 187 13.26 3.84 -8.15
C ASN A 187 12.17 3.91 -7.07
N SER A 188 12.51 4.48 -5.91
CA SER A 188 11.55 4.68 -4.82
C SER A 188 11.43 6.13 -4.39
N VAL A 189 10.22 6.53 -3.98
CA VAL A 189 9.93 7.85 -3.40
C VAL A 189 10.83 8.11 -2.18
N PHE A 190 11.06 7.08 -1.36
CA PHE A 190 11.97 7.17 -0.22
C PHE A 190 13.38 7.60 -0.63
N ASN A 191 13.97 6.96 -1.65
CA ASN A 191 15.31 7.31 -2.12
C ASN A 191 15.38 8.69 -2.77
N LYS A 192 14.33 9.09 -3.50
CA LYS A 192 14.24 10.42 -4.12
C LYS A 192 14.22 11.54 -3.07
N LEU A 193 13.41 11.39 -2.03
CA LEU A 193 13.38 12.31 -0.91
C LEU A 193 14.71 12.36 -0.15
N LEU A 194 15.38 11.22 0.05
CA LEU A 194 16.72 11.19 0.65
C LEU A 194 17.76 11.91 -0.21
N LYS A 195 17.70 11.74 -1.54
CA LYS A 195 18.58 12.45 -2.47
C LYS A 195 18.41 13.96 -2.33
N ILE A 196 17.18 14.46 -2.31
CA ILE A 196 16.88 15.89 -2.10
C ILE A 196 17.52 16.42 -0.80
N PHE A 197 17.41 15.69 0.31
CA PHE A 197 18.10 16.08 1.56
C PHE A 197 19.63 16.05 1.47
N ASN A 198 20.20 15.11 0.71
CA ASN A 198 21.64 15.08 0.49
C ASN A 198 22.10 16.26 -0.37
N ASP A 199 21.32 16.61 -1.39
CA ASP A 199 21.58 17.77 -2.24
C ASP A 199 21.51 19.06 -1.42
N GLU A 200 20.54 19.19 -0.51
CA GLU A 200 20.45 20.33 0.42
C GLU A 200 21.68 20.40 1.33
N LYS A 201 22.06 19.27 1.94
CA LYS A 201 23.26 19.19 2.79
C LYS A 201 24.55 19.57 2.05
N GLN A 202 24.63 19.29 0.76
CA GLN A 202 25.77 19.63 -0.09
C GLN A 202 25.72 21.08 -0.61
N GLY A 203 24.63 21.81 -0.37
CA GLY A 203 24.41 23.16 -0.90
C GLY A 203 24.09 23.18 -2.40
N LEU A 204 23.60 22.07 -2.96
CA LEU A 204 23.19 21.98 -4.36
C LEU A 204 21.77 22.52 -4.60
N ILE A 205 20.96 22.57 -3.54
CA ILE A 205 19.62 23.18 -3.55
C ILE A 205 19.47 24.13 -2.37
N ASP A 206 18.44 24.95 -2.40
CA ASP A 206 18.12 25.89 -1.32
C ASP A 206 17.80 25.15 -0.01
N PRO A 207 18.08 25.76 1.16
CA PRO A 207 17.77 25.17 2.44
C PRO A 207 16.28 24.86 2.59
N ILE A 208 15.97 23.63 3.02
CA ILE A 208 14.60 23.23 3.33
C ILE A 208 14.29 23.74 4.73
N ASN A 209 13.17 24.46 4.90
CA ASN A 209 12.82 24.99 6.21
C ASN A 209 12.67 23.85 7.24
N ASN A 210 12.98 24.14 8.51
CA ASN A 210 13.03 23.12 9.56
C ASN A 210 11.71 22.38 9.76
N GLN A 211 10.57 23.07 9.59
CA GLN A 211 9.25 22.46 9.79
C GLN A 211 8.97 21.41 8.72
N SER A 212 9.13 21.77 7.44
CA SER A 212 9.00 20.84 6.32
C SER A 212 10.04 19.72 6.39
N SER A 213 11.27 20.03 6.79
CA SER A 213 12.33 19.04 7.03
C SER A 213 11.89 17.97 8.04
N TYR A 214 11.34 18.38 9.20
CA TYR A 214 10.85 17.43 10.20
C TYR A 214 9.61 16.65 9.74
N LEU A 215 8.74 17.28 8.96
CA LEU A 215 7.55 16.65 8.40
C LEU A 215 7.93 15.55 7.40
N ILE A 216 8.77 15.86 6.41
CA ILE A 216 9.23 14.89 5.41
C ILE A 216 10.06 13.78 6.07
N LYS A 217 10.93 14.09 7.05
CA LYS A 217 11.65 13.06 7.83
C LYS A 217 10.71 12.14 8.60
N SER A 218 9.62 12.68 9.15
CA SER A 218 8.58 11.87 9.80
C SER A 218 7.87 10.98 8.78
N PHE A 219 7.62 11.47 7.57
CA PHE A 219 7.01 10.68 6.50
C PHE A 219 7.94 9.56 6.02
N LEU A 220 9.23 9.84 5.79
CA LEU A 220 10.26 8.83 5.50
C LEU A 220 10.30 7.74 6.57
N SER A 221 10.24 8.14 7.84
CA SER A 221 10.18 7.22 8.98
C SER A 221 8.89 6.39 9.00
N PHE A 222 7.79 6.90 8.45
CA PHE A 222 6.51 6.20 8.34
C PHE A 222 6.50 5.20 7.16
N ILE A 223 7.06 5.59 6.01
CA ILE A 223 7.33 4.69 4.88
C ILE A 223 8.19 3.50 5.34
N LYS A 224 9.27 3.75 6.09
CA LYS A 224 10.17 2.69 6.61
C LYS A 224 9.48 1.69 7.55
N THR A 225 8.38 2.09 8.17
CA THR A 225 7.55 1.19 8.98
C THR A 225 6.45 0.51 8.18
N GLN A 226 6.47 0.58 6.84
CA GLN A 226 5.41 0.06 5.97
C GLN A 226 4.05 0.62 6.37
N PHE A 227 4.00 1.92 6.68
CA PHE A 227 2.77 2.62 7.08
C PHE A 227 2.08 2.05 8.33
N LYS A 228 2.79 1.28 9.17
CA LYS A 228 2.27 0.74 10.44
C LYS A 228 2.00 1.83 11.48
N SER A 229 0.96 1.62 12.28
CA SER A 229 0.63 2.50 13.40
C SER A 229 1.61 2.35 14.58
N TYR A 230 1.64 3.35 15.47
CA TYR A 230 2.44 3.27 16.69
C TYR A 230 2.00 2.13 17.61
N ILE A 231 0.68 1.86 17.70
CA ILE A 231 0.15 0.78 18.54
C ILE A 231 0.62 -0.58 18.02
N GLU A 232 0.52 -0.80 16.71
CA GLU A 232 0.98 -2.04 16.07
C GLU A 232 2.49 -2.22 16.26
N GLU A 233 3.29 -1.18 16.02
CA GLU A 233 4.75 -1.22 16.20
C GLU A 233 5.14 -1.48 17.66
N LYS A 234 4.47 -0.82 18.63
CA LYS A 234 4.73 -1.00 20.06
C LYS A 234 4.37 -2.41 20.51
N ARG A 235 3.25 -2.97 20.02
CA ARG A 235 2.84 -4.35 20.32
C ARG A 235 3.86 -5.35 19.77
N GLU A 236 4.25 -5.21 18.49
CA GLU A 236 5.26 -6.08 17.89
C GLU A 236 6.61 -5.97 18.60
N LYS A 237 7.04 -4.78 19.00
CA LYS A 237 8.29 -4.58 19.76
C LYS A 237 8.23 -5.21 21.14
N LEU A 238 7.10 -5.10 21.84
CA LEU A 238 6.92 -5.72 23.15
C LEU A 238 6.94 -7.25 23.03
N GLU A 239 6.24 -7.80 22.03
CA GLU A 239 6.27 -9.24 21.75
C GLU A 239 7.66 -9.72 21.37
N LYS A 240 8.38 -9.02 20.47
CA LYS A 240 9.78 -9.34 20.13
C LYS A 240 10.70 -9.29 21.35
N LYS A 241 10.52 -8.30 22.23
CA LYS A 241 11.30 -8.20 23.48
C LYS A 241 11.01 -9.37 24.42
N ASN A 242 9.76 -9.78 24.51
CA ASN A 242 9.33 -10.80 25.47
C ASN A 242 9.52 -12.23 24.95
N TYR A 243 9.43 -12.46 23.64
CA TYR A 243 9.38 -13.82 23.07
C TYR A 243 10.41 -14.02 21.94
N GLY A 244 11.30 -13.07 21.70
CA GLY A 244 12.32 -13.12 20.63
C GLY A 244 11.77 -12.85 19.22
N LYS A 245 10.48 -13.12 18.97
CA LYS A 245 9.79 -12.80 17.71
C LYS A 245 8.28 -12.52 17.95
N PRO A 246 7.54 -11.97 16.98
CA PRO A 246 6.10 -11.76 17.10
C PRO A 246 5.36 -13.07 17.40
N VAL A 247 4.33 -13.02 18.25
CA VAL A 247 3.63 -14.24 18.70
C VAL A 247 2.88 -14.93 17.55
N ILE A 248 2.40 -14.16 16.58
CA ILE A 248 1.77 -14.74 15.38
C ILE A 248 2.75 -15.57 14.55
N ASP A 249 4.04 -15.23 14.54
CA ASP A 249 5.07 -16.01 13.86
C ASP A 249 5.46 -17.24 14.67
N LEU A 250 5.38 -17.20 16.00
CA LEU A 250 5.47 -18.41 16.83
C LEU A 250 4.28 -19.34 16.58
N LEU A 251 3.08 -18.80 16.41
CA LEU A 251 1.88 -19.58 16.15
C LEU A 251 1.94 -20.29 14.79
N LYS A 252 2.46 -19.61 13.76
CA LYS A 252 2.68 -20.21 12.44
C LYS A 252 3.68 -21.36 12.50
N ASP A 253 4.81 -21.17 13.19
CA ASP A 253 5.80 -22.25 13.39
C ASP A 253 5.21 -23.43 14.17
N PHE A 254 4.44 -23.17 15.23
CA PHE A 254 3.75 -24.19 16.00
C PHE A 254 2.78 -24.98 15.11
N ALA A 255 1.97 -24.28 14.32
CA ALA A 255 0.99 -24.91 13.43
C ALA A 255 1.64 -25.84 12.40
N ALA A 256 2.86 -25.51 11.94
CA ALA A 256 3.63 -26.37 11.03
C ALA A 256 4.07 -27.70 11.66
N THR A 257 4.00 -27.84 13.00
CA THR A 257 4.28 -29.10 13.70
C THR A 257 3.05 -30.00 13.85
N LEU A 258 1.85 -29.49 13.56
CA LEU A 258 0.59 -30.21 13.72
C LEU A 258 0.30 -31.12 12.52
N ASP A 259 -0.53 -32.14 12.74
CA ASP A 259 -0.98 -33.07 11.71
C ASP A 259 -2.16 -32.46 10.93
N PRO A 260 -2.04 -32.21 9.61
CA PRO A 260 -3.09 -31.60 8.81
C PRO A 260 -4.39 -32.42 8.73
N SER A 261 -4.32 -33.73 8.99
CA SER A 261 -5.48 -34.61 8.93
C SER A 261 -6.32 -34.62 10.21
N LYS A 262 -5.78 -34.09 11.32
CA LYS A 262 -6.40 -34.16 12.64
C LYS A 262 -7.32 -32.98 12.94
N VAL A 263 -8.29 -33.27 13.81
CA VAL A 263 -9.15 -32.28 14.45
C VAL A 263 -8.68 -32.12 15.88
N TYR A 264 -8.53 -30.87 16.32
CA TYR A 264 -8.05 -30.53 17.64
C TYR A 264 -9.11 -29.77 18.42
N GLU A 265 -9.25 -30.06 19.71
CA GLU A 265 -9.99 -29.19 20.62
C GLU A 265 -9.23 -27.87 20.81
N ILE A 266 -9.94 -26.74 20.83
CA ILE A 266 -9.31 -25.42 20.91
C ILE A 266 -8.50 -25.24 22.20
N ASP A 267 -8.94 -25.84 23.31
CA ASP A 267 -8.24 -25.76 24.59
C ASP A 267 -6.97 -26.62 24.60
N PHE A 268 -6.94 -27.72 23.84
CA PHE A 268 -5.72 -28.47 23.59
C PHE A 268 -4.70 -27.61 22.84
N LEU A 269 -5.10 -26.99 21.72
CA LEU A 269 -4.21 -26.11 20.94
C LEU A 269 -3.70 -24.91 21.74
N LYS A 270 -4.54 -24.33 22.61
CA LYS A 270 -4.12 -23.25 23.51
C LYS A 270 -3.00 -23.70 24.45
N ASN A 271 -3.12 -24.88 25.04
CA ASN A 271 -2.12 -25.38 25.98
C ASN A 271 -0.83 -25.73 25.26
N GLU A 272 -0.91 -26.54 24.20
CA GLU A 272 0.26 -26.95 23.41
C GLU A 272 0.99 -25.74 22.80
N PHE A 273 0.27 -24.73 22.33
CA PHE A 273 0.91 -23.51 21.83
C PHE A 273 1.62 -22.73 22.97
N SER A 274 1.06 -22.71 24.17
CA SER A 274 1.71 -22.05 25.32
C SER A 274 2.99 -22.78 25.70
N ASP A 275 2.94 -24.11 25.71
CA ASP A 275 4.09 -24.97 26.01
C ASP A 275 5.18 -24.84 24.94
N TYR A 276 4.78 -24.78 23.66
CA TYR A 276 5.70 -24.51 22.55
C TYR A 276 6.43 -23.18 22.71
N VAL A 277 5.73 -22.10 23.08
CA VAL A 277 6.35 -20.79 23.31
C VAL A 277 7.28 -20.83 24.52
N LEU A 278 6.89 -21.49 25.61
CA LEU A 278 7.73 -21.67 26.78
C LEU A 278 9.01 -22.44 26.45
N GLU A 279 8.92 -23.52 25.68
CA GLU A 279 10.07 -24.30 25.24
C GLU A 279 11.03 -23.48 24.37
N LYS A 280 10.50 -22.70 23.41
CA LYS A 280 11.32 -21.92 22.48
C LYS A 280 11.94 -20.67 23.09
N THR A 281 11.27 -20.06 24.06
CA THR A 281 11.63 -18.71 24.54
C THR A 281 12.04 -18.70 26.01
N GLY A 282 11.73 -19.74 26.77
CA GLY A 282 11.89 -19.78 28.22
C GLY A 282 10.90 -18.91 28.99
N ILE A 283 9.88 -18.36 28.32
CA ILE A 283 8.93 -17.39 28.88
C ILE A 283 7.50 -17.89 28.67
N GLU A 284 6.71 -17.86 29.74
CA GLU A 284 5.29 -18.22 29.68
C GLU A 284 4.50 -17.22 28.81
N LEU A 285 3.69 -17.76 27.89
CA LEU A 285 2.84 -16.96 27.02
C LEU A 285 1.63 -16.42 27.80
N ILE A 286 1.50 -15.10 27.83
CA ILE A 286 0.35 -14.42 28.47
C ILE A 286 -0.97 -14.90 27.83
N HIS A 287 -1.92 -15.37 28.65
CA HIS A 287 -3.19 -15.93 28.19
C HIS A 287 -4.00 -15.00 27.28
N SER A 288 -4.07 -13.70 27.56
CA SER A 288 -4.79 -12.74 26.73
C SER A 288 -4.15 -12.61 25.34
N THR A 289 -2.82 -12.51 25.28
CA THR A 289 -2.05 -12.49 24.03
C THR A 289 -2.28 -13.77 23.24
N ARG A 290 -2.17 -14.94 23.88
CA ARG A 290 -2.46 -16.24 23.27
C ARG A 290 -3.84 -16.30 22.63
N ASN A 291 -4.87 -15.98 23.41
CA ASN A 291 -6.25 -16.11 22.96
C ASN A 291 -6.53 -15.17 21.78
N VAL A 292 -6.00 -13.94 21.80
CA VAL A 292 -6.12 -13.01 20.68
C VAL A 292 -5.47 -13.57 19.41
N HIS A 293 -4.24 -14.09 19.52
CA HIS A 293 -3.50 -14.65 18.37
C HIS A 293 -4.15 -15.92 17.81
N ILE A 294 -4.71 -16.78 18.67
CA ILE A 294 -5.49 -17.94 18.21
C ILE A 294 -6.78 -17.48 17.52
N SER A 295 -7.58 -16.60 18.14
CA SER A 295 -8.84 -16.12 17.56
C SER A 295 -8.64 -15.42 16.21
N LEU A 296 -7.60 -14.59 16.07
CA LEU A 296 -7.31 -13.92 14.79
C LEU A 296 -6.81 -14.89 13.72
N SER A 297 -6.34 -16.08 14.09
CA SER A 297 -5.79 -17.09 13.17
C SER A 297 -6.83 -18.05 12.60
N ILE A 298 -8.08 -18.00 13.08
CA ILE A 298 -9.19 -18.87 12.67
C ILE A 298 -9.99 -18.18 11.55
N VAL A 299 -10.01 -18.71 10.32
CA VAL A 299 -10.54 -17.99 9.14
C VAL A 299 -12.04 -17.71 9.20
N ASN A 300 -12.83 -18.66 9.73
CA ASN A 300 -14.27 -18.53 9.87
C ASN A 300 -14.72 -17.96 11.23
N GLU A 301 -13.82 -17.31 11.97
CA GLU A 301 -14.17 -16.54 13.18
C GLU A 301 -14.56 -15.11 12.81
N LYS A 302 -15.85 -14.78 12.82
CA LYS A 302 -16.36 -13.44 12.50
C LYS A 302 -15.64 -12.32 13.28
N ASN A 303 -15.33 -12.56 14.55
CA ASN A 303 -14.71 -11.53 15.39
C ASN A 303 -13.25 -11.24 15.04
N ARG A 304 -12.61 -12.02 14.14
CA ARG A 304 -11.23 -11.73 13.69
C ARG A 304 -11.10 -10.37 13.02
N GLY A 305 -12.16 -9.87 12.37
CA GLY A 305 -12.18 -8.50 11.82
C GLY A 305 -11.99 -7.42 12.90
N HIS A 306 -12.52 -7.63 14.12
CA HIS A 306 -12.29 -6.71 15.24
C HIS A 306 -10.83 -6.69 15.73
N TYR A 307 -10.06 -7.75 15.46
CA TYR A 307 -8.64 -7.82 15.77
C TYR A 307 -7.75 -7.28 14.63
N ASN A 308 -8.31 -6.44 13.76
CA ASN A 308 -7.63 -5.76 12.65
C ASN A 308 -7.03 -6.74 11.62
N VAL A 309 -7.70 -7.86 11.38
CA VAL A 309 -7.43 -8.69 10.20
C VAL A 309 -8.04 -7.99 8.99
N LYS A 310 -7.23 -7.22 8.25
CA LYS A 310 -7.70 -6.40 7.13
C LYS A 310 -7.82 -7.15 5.80
N ARG A 311 -7.35 -8.41 5.73
CA ARG A 311 -7.24 -9.18 4.50
C ARG A 311 -7.78 -10.60 4.64
N PRO A 312 -8.45 -11.12 3.61
CA PRO A 312 -8.82 -12.53 3.56
C PRO A 312 -7.64 -13.45 3.19
N ASP A 313 -6.54 -12.94 2.63
CA ASP A 313 -5.38 -13.72 2.16
C ASP A 313 -4.12 -13.59 3.05
N ASP A 314 -4.26 -13.14 4.30
CA ASP A 314 -3.13 -13.03 5.27
C ASP A 314 -2.70 -14.43 5.76
N ASP A 315 -1.69 -15.00 5.10
CA ASP A 315 -1.15 -16.35 5.35
C ASP A 315 -0.69 -16.55 6.81
N ARG A 316 -0.20 -15.49 7.46
CA ARG A 316 0.19 -15.53 8.89
C ARG A 316 -1.02 -15.67 9.81
N LYS A 317 -2.21 -15.31 9.35
CA LYS A 317 -3.47 -15.34 10.13
C LYS A 317 -4.49 -16.33 9.57
N ASN A 318 -4.15 -17.08 8.54
CA ASN A 318 -5.02 -18.07 7.91
C ASN A 318 -4.52 -19.48 8.25
N ILE A 319 -4.52 -19.80 9.55
CA ILE A 319 -3.90 -21.01 10.07
C ILE A 319 -4.95 -22.09 10.36
N PHE A 320 -6.08 -21.71 10.95
CA PHE A 320 -7.11 -22.65 11.41
C PHE A 320 -8.49 -22.31 10.86
N PHE A 321 -9.42 -23.26 10.94
CA PHE A 321 -10.85 -23.02 10.79
C PHE A 321 -11.64 -23.89 11.78
N TYR A 322 -12.80 -23.42 12.23
CA TYR A 322 -13.74 -24.24 12.98
C TYR A 322 -14.30 -25.35 12.10
N SER A 323 -14.15 -26.59 12.53
CA SER A 323 -14.63 -27.76 11.77
C SER A 323 -16.11 -28.09 12.02
N ASP A 324 -16.74 -27.43 12.99
CA ASP A 324 -18.13 -27.60 13.34
C ASP A 324 -18.76 -26.31 13.91
N ASP A 325 -20.08 -26.29 14.00
CA ASP A 325 -20.86 -25.15 14.51
C ASP A 325 -20.67 -24.92 16.02
N SER A 326 -20.12 -25.90 16.75
CA SER A 326 -19.88 -25.76 18.19
C SER A 326 -18.76 -24.78 18.51
N ARG A 327 -17.91 -24.47 17.51
CA ARG A 327 -16.72 -23.61 17.63
C ARG A 327 -15.74 -24.05 18.72
N LYS A 328 -15.74 -25.33 19.06
CA LYS A 328 -14.79 -25.93 20.01
C LYS A 328 -13.65 -26.68 19.32
N ARG A 329 -13.85 -27.06 18.06
CA ARG A 329 -12.91 -27.88 17.30
C ARG A 329 -12.34 -27.15 16.11
N LEU A 330 -11.03 -27.26 15.95
CA LEU A 330 -10.24 -26.61 14.92
C LEU A 330 -9.53 -27.65 14.06
N ARG A 331 -9.37 -27.31 12.78
CA ARG A 331 -8.49 -27.99 11.83
C ARG A 331 -7.51 -26.98 11.24
N LEU A 332 -6.37 -27.47 10.78
CA LEU A 332 -5.48 -26.66 9.94
C LEU A 332 -6.23 -26.27 8.67
N PHE A 333 -6.18 -24.98 8.35
CA PHE A 333 -6.81 -24.44 7.16
C PHE A 333 -5.85 -24.57 5.97
N ASN A 334 -6.35 -25.19 4.92
CA ASN A 334 -5.70 -25.24 3.62
C ASN A 334 -6.74 -24.87 2.55
N PRO A 335 -6.55 -23.77 1.81
CA PRO A 335 -7.53 -23.29 0.86
C PRO A 335 -7.75 -24.20 -0.35
N ASP A 336 -6.78 -25.04 -0.70
CA ASP A 336 -6.88 -25.99 -1.81
C ASP A 336 -7.90 -27.10 -1.51
N PHE A 337 -8.04 -27.46 -0.23
CA PHE A 337 -8.97 -28.50 0.23
C PHE A 337 -10.28 -27.93 0.78
N TYR A 338 -10.27 -26.71 1.32
CA TYR A 338 -11.39 -26.11 2.06
C TYR A 338 -11.93 -24.86 1.35
N THR A 339 -12.28 -25.03 0.09
CA THR A 339 -12.67 -23.98 -0.86
C THR A 339 -13.97 -23.24 -0.53
N GLU A 340 -14.88 -23.86 0.23
CA GLU A 340 -16.18 -23.28 0.62
C GLU A 340 -16.18 -22.61 2.01
N VAL A 341 -15.05 -22.62 2.72
CA VAL A 341 -14.95 -21.97 4.03
C VAL A 341 -15.00 -20.45 3.85
N GLU A 342 -15.85 -19.80 4.65
CA GLU A 342 -15.90 -18.34 4.74
C GLU A 342 -14.69 -17.81 5.50
N VAL A 343 -14.00 -16.84 4.89
CA VAL A 343 -12.86 -16.15 5.49
C VAL A 343 -13.28 -14.73 5.84
N PHE A 344 -13.32 -14.43 7.14
CA PHE A 344 -13.71 -13.12 7.65
C PHE A 344 -12.53 -12.15 7.75
N TYR A 345 -12.78 -10.88 7.41
CA TYR A 345 -11.82 -9.78 7.53
C TYR A 345 -12.54 -8.45 7.78
N LYS A 346 -11.79 -7.40 8.13
CA LYS A 346 -12.27 -6.03 8.27
C LYS A 346 -12.07 -5.30 6.96
N GLY A 347 -13.15 -5.11 6.21
CA GLY A 347 -13.20 -4.26 5.02
C GLY A 347 -13.65 -2.84 5.34
N GLU A 348 -14.04 -2.09 4.32
CA GLU A 348 -14.41 -0.67 4.44
C GLU A 348 -15.74 -0.48 5.17
N ASP A 349 -16.72 -1.36 4.89
CA ASP A 349 -18.07 -1.30 5.46
C ASP A 349 -18.23 -2.07 6.77
N GLY A 350 -17.13 -2.61 7.31
CA GLY A 350 -17.10 -3.36 8.57
C GLY A 350 -16.52 -4.77 8.43
N ILE A 351 -17.19 -5.76 9.01
CA ILE A 351 -16.73 -7.15 8.94
C ILE A 351 -17.35 -7.80 7.70
N GLU A 352 -16.48 -8.15 6.76
CA GLU A 352 -16.81 -8.80 5.50
C GLU A 352 -16.37 -10.26 5.52
N SER A 353 -16.89 -11.04 4.57
CA SER A 353 -16.52 -12.44 4.36
C SER A 353 -16.47 -12.77 2.88
N VAL A 354 -15.50 -13.59 2.49
CA VAL A 354 -15.34 -14.12 1.14
C VAL A 354 -15.06 -15.62 1.21
N LYS A 355 -15.49 -16.39 0.23
CA LYS A 355 -15.20 -17.84 0.21
C LYS A 355 -13.75 -18.10 -0.14
N ALA A 356 -13.16 -19.15 0.42
CA ALA A 356 -11.76 -19.49 0.17
C ALA A 356 -11.40 -19.65 -1.32
N LYS A 357 -12.30 -20.18 -2.14
CA LYS A 357 -12.12 -20.30 -3.60
C LYS A 357 -12.11 -18.98 -4.38
N GLU A 358 -12.70 -17.94 -3.79
CA GLU A 358 -12.76 -16.60 -4.38
C GLU A 358 -11.53 -15.77 -4.00
N ILE A 359 -10.71 -16.28 -3.07
CA ILE A 359 -9.44 -15.69 -2.67
C ILE A 359 -8.34 -16.27 -3.57
N THR A 360 -7.53 -15.39 -4.15
CA THR A 360 -6.26 -15.81 -4.74
C THR A 360 -5.22 -15.89 -3.63
N TRP A 361 -4.71 -17.08 -3.36
CA TRP A 361 -3.73 -17.30 -2.31
C TRP A 361 -2.32 -16.96 -2.82
N PRO A 362 -1.44 -16.36 -2.01
CA PRO A 362 -0.01 -16.31 -2.34
C PRO A 362 0.50 -17.75 -2.47
N ASP A 363 1.40 -18.05 -3.40
CA ASP A 363 1.96 -19.40 -3.58
C ASP A 363 2.46 -19.98 -2.25
N VAL A 364 1.67 -20.87 -1.64
CA VAL A 364 2.00 -21.52 -0.39
C VAL A 364 2.92 -22.68 -0.71
N LYS A 365 4.24 -22.47 -0.63
CA LYS A 365 5.16 -23.60 -0.43
C LYS A 365 4.95 -24.12 0.99
N LEU A 366 4.13 -25.15 1.13
CA LEU A 366 4.06 -25.99 2.33
C LEU A 366 5.41 -26.66 2.60
#